data_AF-A0A7S2JGI7-F1
#
_entry.id   AF-A0A7S2JGI7-F1
#
_cell.length_a   1.000
_cell.length_b   1.000
_cell.length_c   1.000
_cell.angle_alpha   90.00
_cell.angle_beta   90.00
_cell.angle_gamma   90.00
#
_symmetry.space_group_name_H-M   'P 1'
#
loop_
_entity.id
_entity.type
_entity.pdbx_description
1 polymer ?
#
loop_
_entity_poly.entity_id
_entity_poly.type
_entity_poly.pdbx_seq_one_letter_code
_entity_poly.pdbx_strand_id
1 'polypeptide(L)'
;VSIVAGALAGLALALLERWRVANLRSALQQRRLDFGKVLQRSNPHPRSCDRGPGRAVSIEQLGELLDYFGDFLRQRTAYYLNSNIVKPLTDQHQLSYSELIGPRTLTYFVSHFWGTPFAHFVAALQKHAEGTGLNDWQGIGYWICFLSNNQWRVKEEVGDGDWRRSSFYLALLSGHCRATCLVLDCQALPLTRSWCLFEVLQTYRLAHESNTDFAGLVFCTSMGVIGQADNVCYNEAIGLANRLTGLDVDLASASNKSDEKMIRELVQAEGGPERINAFIRHNMISSLRVTERQFTNDIQSLSDILAAAGGPRAAPGVADAGVVGGGLLSWGRATGDQSSSDGATGGSSSFFAMLFTGGRSGAVSAAEEAV
;
A
#
# COMPACT_ATOMS: atom_id res chain seq x y z
N VAL A 1 42.06 51.23 12.83
CA VAL A 1 40.83 51.09 13.66
C VAL A 1 39.60 50.83 12.80
N SER A 2 39.32 51.62 11.75
CA SER A 2 38.11 51.47 10.92
C SER A 2 37.97 50.14 10.17
N ILE A 3 39.08 49.55 9.69
CA ILE A 3 39.06 48.25 8.99
C ILE A 3 38.70 47.09 9.94
N VAL A 4 39.21 47.12 11.17
CA VAL A 4 38.94 46.09 12.18
C VAL A 4 37.49 46.16 12.66
N ALA A 5 36.94 47.36 12.83
CA ALA A 5 35.53 47.55 13.18
C ALA A 5 34.58 47.03 12.08
N GLY A 6 34.90 47.26 10.80
CA GLY A 6 34.14 46.72 9.68
C GLY A 6 34.15 45.19 9.62
N ALA A 7 35.31 44.57 9.88
CA ALA A 7 35.44 43.10 9.91
C ALA A 7 34.65 42.46 11.05
N LEU A 8 34.67 43.06 12.25
CA LEU A 8 33.90 42.57 13.40
C LEU A 8 32.39 42.73 13.21
N ALA A 9 31.94 43.84 12.62
CA ALA A 9 30.53 44.05 12.29
C ALA A 9 30.04 43.05 11.23
N GLY A 10 30.85 42.78 10.19
CA GLY A 10 30.56 41.76 9.19
C GLY A 10 30.46 40.35 9.78
N LEU A 11 31.36 40.00 10.69
CA LEU A 11 31.32 38.72 11.41
C LEU A 11 30.07 38.61 12.29
N ALA A 12 29.72 39.66 13.02
CA ALA A 12 28.52 39.68 13.87
C ALA A 12 27.22 39.56 13.06
N LEU A 13 27.12 40.24 11.92
CA LEU A 13 26.00 40.11 10.98
C LEU A 13 25.91 38.68 10.41
N ALA A 14 27.02 38.10 9.99
CA ALA A 14 27.05 36.73 9.50
C ALA A 14 26.66 35.70 10.59
N LEU A 15 27.05 35.93 11.84
CA LEU A 15 26.65 35.10 12.98
C LEU A 15 25.17 35.27 13.33
N LEU A 16 24.64 36.49 13.31
CA LEU A 16 23.22 36.78 13.50
C LEU A 16 22.35 36.18 12.40
N GLU A 17 22.80 36.24 11.15
CA GLU A 17 22.09 35.65 10.01
C GLU A 17 22.13 34.11 10.07
N ARG A 18 23.28 33.52 10.41
CA ARG A 18 23.36 32.07 10.69
C ARG A 18 22.50 31.65 11.86
N TRP A 19 22.45 32.43 12.94
CA TRP A 19 21.60 32.18 14.10
C TRP A 19 20.11 32.30 13.74
N ARG A 20 19.74 33.30 12.95
CA ARG A 20 18.37 33.50 12.45
C ARG A 20 17.94 32.36 11.53
N VAL A 21 18.78 31.97 10.57
CA VAL A 21 18.52 30.83 9.68
C VAL A 21 18.46 29.52 10.44
N ALA A 22 19.31 29.33 11.46
CA ALA A 22 19.25 28.16 12.34
C ALA A 22 17.96 28.14 13.19
N ASN A 23 17.49 29.30 13.66
CA ASN A 23 16.27 29.43 14.47
C ASN A 23 14.96 29.53 13.67
N LEU A 24 15.02 29.67 12.35
CA LEU A 24 13.84 29.68 11.47
C LEU A 24 13.52 28.30 10.89
N ARG A 25 14.19 27.24 11.34
CA ARG A 25 13.90 25.89 10.86
C ARG A 25 12.54 25.42 11.34
N SER A 26 11.73 24.92 10.42
CA SER A 26 10.48 24.25 10.80
C SER A 26 10.77 22.96 11.56
N ALA A 27 9.81 22.49 12.37
CA ALA A 27 9.94 21.23 13.09
C ALA A 27 10.25 20.05 12.15
N LEU A 28 9.69 20.05 10.93
CA LEU A 28 9.97 19.04 9.91
C LEU A 28 11.41 19.14 9.40
N GLN A 29 11.92 20.36 9.13
CA GLN A 29 13.31 20.54 8.68
C GLN A 29 14.30 20.02 9.72
N GLN A 30 14.06 20.32 11.00
CA GLN A 30 14.88 19.80 12.09
C GLN A 30 14.81 18.27 12.16
N ARG A 31 13.59 17.70 12.09
CA ARG A 31 13.40 16.24 12.08
C ARG A 31 14.13 15.56 10.92
N ARG A 32 14.14 16.14 9.72
CA ARG A 32 14.90 15.60 8.57
C ARG A 32 16.40 15.64 8.79
N LEU A 33 16.94 16.69 9.41
CA LEU A 33 18.37 16.76 9.71
C LEU A 33 18.78 15.70 10.73
N ASP A 34 17.94 15.46 11.74
CA ASP A 34 18.20 14.44 12.75
C ASP A 34 18.06 13.03 12.16
N PHE A 35 17.06 12.79 11.32
CA PHE A 35 16.94 11.54 10.56
C PHE A 35 18.11 11.32 9.60
N GLY A 36 18.58 12.38 8.92
CA GLY A 36 19.75 12.31 8.04
C GLY A 36 21.02 11.83 8.77
N LYS A 37 21.18 12.18 10.05
CA LYS A 37 22.27 11.65 10.88
C LYS A 37 22.09 10.15 11.19
N VAL A 38 20.85 9.69 11.35
CA VAL A 38 20.54 8.25 11.50
C VAL A 38 20.94 7.51 10.22
N LEU A 39 20.50 8.01 9.06
CA LEU A 39 20.86 7.45 7.74
C LEU A 39 22.37 7.41 7.53
N GLN A 40 23.08 8.48 7.89
CA GLN A 40 24.54 8.53 7.78
C GLN A 40 25.26 7.53 8.70
N ARG A 41 24.67 7.16 9.85
CA ARG A 41 25.24 6.11 10.71
C ARG A 41 25.02 4.73 10.12
N SER A 42 23.84 4.48 9.57
CA SER A 42 23.49 3.19 8.96
C SER A 42 24.19 2.95 7.63
N ASN A 43 24.37 4.00 6.82
CA ASN A 43 25.05 3.97 5.53
C ASN A 43 25.97 5.21 5.38
N PRO A 44 27.21 5.15 5.91
CA PRO A 44 28.12 6.31 5.93
C PRO A 44 28.58 6.80 4.55
N HIS A 45 28.51 5.92 3.55
CA HIS A 45 29.00 6.17 2.21
C HIS A 45 27.95 5.73 1.19
N PRO A 46 26.79 6.42 1.12
CA PRO A 46 25.75 6.06 0.17
C PRO A 46 26.31 6.21 -1.25
N ARG A 47 26.04 5.23 -2.09
CA ARG A 47 26.50 5.15 -3.47
C ARG A 47 25.33 4.84 -4.36
N SER A 48 25.40 5.33 -5.60
CA SER A 48 24.45 4.89 -6.60
C SER A 48 24.65 3.41 -6.93
N CYS A 49 23.56 2.70 -7.14
CA CYS A 49 23.53 1.35 -7.70
C CYS A 49 22.74 1.34 -9.00
N ASP A 50 22.89 0.26 -9.78
CA ASP A 50 22.18 0.12 -11.05
C ASP A 50 20.65 0.14 -10.85
N ARG A 51 19.94 0.62 -11.87
CA ARG A 51 18.48 0.57 -11.92
C ARG A 51 18.00 -0.88 -11.94
N GLY A 52 16.87 -1.15 -11.29
CA GLY A 52 16.24 -2.46 -11.25
C GLY A 52 16.19 -3.06 -9.83
N PRO A 53 16.49 -4.37 -9.66
CA PRO A 53 16.16 -5.11 -8.44
C PRO A 53 16.98 -4.71 -7.22
N GLY A 54 18.16 -4.11 -7.41
CA GLY A 54 19.06 -3.69 -6.32
C GLY A 54 18.66 -2.39 -5.62
N ARG A 55 17.43 -1.90 -5.81
CA ARG A 55 16.93 -0.64 -5.25
C ARG A 55 15.69 -0.81 -4.37
N ALA A 56 15.53 -1.96 -3.73
CA ALA A 56 14.44 -2.20 -2.79
C ALA A 56 14.75 -1.62 -1.39
N VAL A 57 13.71 -1.47 -0.58
CA VAL A 57 13.81 -1.16 0.87
C VAL A 57 13.19 -2.31 1.67
N SER A 58 13.70 -2.57 2.87
CA SER A 58 13.10 -3.58 3.75
C SER A 58 11.83 -3.06 4.44
N ILE A 59 11.01 -3.97 4.98
CA ILE A 59 9.86 -3.58 5.82
C ILE A 59 10.30 -2.87 7.09
N GLU A 60 11.41 -3.29 7.69
CA GLU A 60 12.01 -2.57 8.83
C GLU A 60 12.32 -1.10 8.47
N GLN A 61 13.02 -0.87 7.37
CA GLN A 61 13.36 0.47 6.90
C GLN A 61 12.12 1.33 6.61
N LEU A 62 11.05 0.71 6.11
CA LEU A 62 9.79 1.39 5.83
C LEU A 62 9.03 1.75 7.12
N GLY A 63 9.04 0.84 8.10
CA GLY A 63 8.48 1.05 9.45
C GLY A 63 9.21 2.18 10.18
N GLU A 64 10.55 2.16 10.19
CA GLU A 64 11.37 3.23 10.79
C GLU A 64 11.06 4.61 10.19
N LEU A 65 10.89 4.67 8.86
CA LEU A 65 10.51 5.93 8.18
C LEU A 65 9.13 6.42 8.62
N LEU A 66 8.15 5.52 8.73
CA LEU A 66 6.81 5.85 9.22
C LEU A 66 6.85 6.31 10.68
N ASP A 67 7.50 5.57 11.55
CA ASP A 67 7.56 5.84 12.99
C ASP A 67 8.26 7.17 13.26
N TYR A 68 9.38 7.43 12.60
CA TYR A 68 10.18 8.63 12.84
C TYR A 68 9.46 9.93 12.43
N PHE A 69 8.64 9.85 11.38
CA PHE A 69 7.89 10.98 10.83
C PHE A 69 6.37 10.88 11.08
N GLY A 70 5.91 9.97 11.94
CA GLY A 70 4.50 9.62 12.11
C GLY A 70 3.60 10.83 12.42
N ASP A 71 4.08 11.73 13.27
CA ASP A 71 3.38 12.97 13.64
C ASP A 71 3.11 13.91 12.45
N PHE A 72 3.99 13.87 11.45
CA PHE A 72 3.87 14.64 10.21
C PHE A 72 3.13 13.86 9.13
N LEU A 73 3.21 12.54 9.12
CA LEU A 73 2.63 11.71 8.07
C LEU A 73 1.13 11.52 8.32
N ARG A 74 0.68 11.04 9.47
CA ARG A 74 -0.76 10.82 9.76
C ARG A 74 -1.50 10.20 8.55
N GLN A 75 -2.41 10.97 7.92
CA GLN A 75 -3.20 10.58 6.74
C GLN A 75 -2.63 11.11 5.40
N ARG A 76 -1.41 11.62 5.41
CA ARG A 76 -0.72 12.11 4.22
C ARG A 76 -0.17 10.94 3.41
N THR A 77 0.05 11.22 2.13
CA THR A 77 0.24 10.21 1.10
C THR A 77 1.67 10.21 0.59
N ALA A 78 2.00 9.33 -0.36
CA ALA A 78 3.33 9.31 -0.98
C ALA A 78 3.67 10.65 -1.68
N TYR A 79 2.67 11.40 -2.17
CA TYR A 79 2.87 12.76 -2.70
C TYR A 79 3.50 13.70 -1.66
N TYR A 80 2.98 13.69 -0.44
CA TYR A 80 3.53 14.50 0.65
C TYR A 80 4.89 13.98 1.09
N LEU A 81 4.99 12.67 1.35
CA LEU A 81 6.22 12.03 1.81
C LEU A 81 7.37 12.30 0.82
N ASN A 82 7.13 12.16 -0.48
CA ASN A 82 8.15 12.36 -1.49
C ASN A 82 8.64 13.82 -1.53
N SER A 83 7.72 14.77 -1.66
CA SER A 83 8.04 16.19 -1.80
C SER A 83 8.62 16.82 -0.53
N ASN A 84 8.18 16.36 0.65
CA ASN A 84 8.51 17.00 1.92
C ASN A 84 9.51 16.22 2.77
N ILE A 85 9.78 14.94 2.49
CA ILE A 85 10.71 14.12 3.30
C ILE A 85 11.74 13.47 2.42
N VAL A 86 11.35 12.60 1.48
CA VAL A 86 12.30 11.80 0.68
C VAL A 86 13.21 12.66 -0.18
N LYS A 87 12.67 13.54 -1.03
CA LYS A 87 13.51 14.41 -1.86
C LYS A 87 14.44 15.28 -1.00
N PRO A 88 13.96 16.02 0.02
CA PRO A 88 14.87 16.78 0.87
C PRO A 88 15.94 15.95 1.59
N LEU A 89 15.67 14.68 1.93
CA LEU A 89 16.68 13.78 2.53
C LEU A 89 17.73 13.35 1.50
N THR A 90 17.34 13.12 0.25
CA THR A 90 18.26 12.67 -0.81
C THR A 90 18.95 13.79 -1.56
N ASP A 91 18.61 15.06 -1.29
CA ASP A 91 19.11 16.25 -1.98
C ASP A 91 20.64 16.35 -2.00
N GLN A 92 21.29 16.09 -0.87
CA GLN A 92 22.75 16.19 -0.77
C GLN A 92 23.49 15.24 -1.72
N HIS A 93 22.92 14.04 -1.96
CA HIS A 93 23.56 13.00 -2.75
C HIS A 93 22.96 12.82 -4.15
N GLN A 94 21.76 13.37 -4.38
CA GLN A 94 20.98 13.20 -5.62
C GLN A 94 20.77 11.71 -5.96
N LEU A 95 20.46 10.90 -4.94
CA LEU A 95 20.23 9.45 -5.02
C LEU A 95 18.74 9.11 -4.83
N SER A 96 18.36 7.86 -5.08
CA SER A 96 17.09 7.31 -4.58
C SER A 96 17.12 7.21 -3.05
N TYR A 97 15.94 7.03 -2.43
CA TYR A 97 15.88 6.78 -0.99
C TYR A 97 16.52 5.45 -0.64
N SER A 98 16.31 4.41 -1.46
CA SER A 98 16.88 3.09 -1.23
C SER A 98 18.42 3.11 -1.25
N GLU A 99 19.03 3.85 -2.18
CA GLU A 99 20.48 4.08 -2.25
C GLU A 99 21.01 4.83 -1.01
N LEU A 100 20.20 5.76 -0.47
CA LEU A 100 20.56 6.53 0.72
C LEU A 100 20.50 5.69 2.01
N ILE A 101 19.41 4.95 2.24
CA ILE A 101 19.22 4.20 3.49
C ILE A 101 20.03 2.90 3.57
N GLY A 102 20.47 2.37 2.43
CA GLY A 102 21.12 1.07 2.34
C GLY A 102 20.23 0.10 1.55
N PRO A 103 20.49 -0.09 0.25
CA PRO A 103 19.56 -0.78 -0.63
C PRO A 103 19.49 -2.28 -0.33
N ARG A 104 18.33 -2.87 -0.63
CA ARG A 104 18.11 -4.33 -0.60
C ARG A 104 17.87 -4.86 -2.01
N THR A 105 18.08 -6.15 -2.18
CA THR A 105 17.58 -6.85 -3.36
C THR A 105 16.08 -7.06 -3.22
N LEU A 106 15.34 -6.68 -4.25
CA LEU A 106 13.92 -6.96 -4.43
C LEU A 106 13.59 -8.42 -4.13
N THR A 107 12.55 -8.63 -3.33
CA THR A 107 11.79 -9.89 -3.24
C THR A 107 10.40 -9.73 -3.84
N TYR A 108 9.75 -8.59 -3.57
CA TYR A 108 8.39 -8.28 -4.05
C TYR A 108 8.32 -6.91 -4.69
N PHE A 109 7.67 -6.84 -5.86
CA PHE A 109 7.43 -5.59 -6.55
C PHE A 109 6.14 -4.97 -6.04
N VAL A 110 6.13 -3.67 -5.73
CA VAL A 110 4.94 -3.00 -5.20
C VAL A 110 4.29 -2.13 -6.26
N SER A 111 3.08 -2.49 -6.67
CA SER A 111 2.19 -1.65 -7.45
C SER A 111 1.22 -0.92 -6.53
N HIS A 112 1.13 0.40 -6.61
CA HIS A 112 0.32 1.18 -5.69
C HIS A 112 -0.07 2.57 -6.23
N PHE A 113 -1.08 3.17 -5.62
CA PHE A 113 -1.45 4.56 -5.84
C PHE A 113 -0.72 5.48 -4.85
N TRP A 114 -0.11 6.55 -5.35
CA TRP A 114 0.58 7.54 -4.50
C TRP A 114 -0.35 8.30 -3.56
N GLY A 115 -1.66 8.35 -3.84
CA GLY A 115 -2.65 8.96 -2.98
C GLY A 115 -3.14 8.06 -1.84
N THR A 116 -2.69 6.81 -1.76
CA THR A 116 -2.93 5.98 -0.58
C THR A 116 -2.21 6.60 0.64
N PRO A 117 -2.88 6.74 1.81
CA PRO A 117 -2.23 7.19 3.03
C PRO A 117 -1.01 6.33 3.34
N PHE A 118 0.13 6.94 3.65
CA PHE A 118 1.38 6.20 3.81
C PHE A 118 1.31 5.18 4.95
N ALA A 119 0.64 5.52 6.06
CA ALA A 119 0.39 4.57 7.15
C ALA A 119 -0.36 3.31 6.69
N HIS A 120 -1.39 3.46 5.85
CA HIS A 120 -2.13 2.31 5.29
C HIS A 120 -1.26 1.49 4.35
N PHE A 121 -0.44 2.16 3.54
CA PHE A 121 0.51 1.51 2.64
C PHE A 121 1.53 0.65 3.40
N VAL A 122 2.16 1.19 4.46
CA VAL A 122 3.10 0.42 5.30
C VAL A 122 2.40 -0.74 5.98
N ALA A 123 1.20 -0.53 6.56
CA ALA A 123 0.43 -1.59 7.20
C ALA A 123 0.12 -2.75 6.23
N ALA A 124 -0.25 -2.45 4.98
CA ALA A 124 -0.52 -3.47 3.97
C ALA A 124 0.71 -4.32 3.63
N LEU A 125 1.88 -3.68 3.47
CA LEU A 125 3.11 -4.40 3.19
C LEU A 125 3.65 -5.17 4.39
N GLN A 126 3.47 -4.63 5.61
CA GLN A 126 3.81 -5.34 6.84
C GLN A 126 2.96 -6.60 7.00
N LYS A 127 1.63 -6.51 6.79
CA LYS A 127 0.74 -7.68 6.82
C LYS A 127 1.12 -8.72 5.79
N HIS A 128 1.50 -8.29 4.59
CA HIS A 128 2.03 -9.19 3.57
C HIS A 128 3.33 -9.87 4.02
N ALA A 129 4.30 -9.10 4.54
CA ALA A 129 5.57 -9.62 5.03
C ALA A 129 5.37 -10.68 6.13
N GLU A 130 4.57 -10.37 7.15
CA GLU A 130 4.20 -11.27 8.25
C GLU A 130 3.58 -12.57 7.71
N GLY A 131 2.72 -12.48 6.69
CA GLY A 131 2.06 -13.63 6.10
C GLY A 131 2.96 -14.53 5.23
N THR A 132 4.14 -14.07 4.80
CA THR A 132 5.01 -14.86 3.91
C THR A 132 5.53 -16.16 4.53
N GLY A 133 5.45 -16.29 5.86
CA GLY A 133 6.01 -17.44 6.60
C GLY A 133 7.53 -17.44 6.68
N LEU A 134 8.21 -16.36 6.25
CA LEU A 134 9.65 -16.21 6.37
C LEU A 134 10.03 -15.75 7.79
N ASN A 135 11.06 -16.37 8.37
CA ASN A 135 11.53 -16.03 9.72
C ASN A 135 12.08 -14.59 9.83
N ASP A 136 12.74 -14.11 8.78
CA ASP A 136 13.27 -12.74 8.68
C ASP A 136 12.37 -11.90 7.76
N TRP A 137 11.09 -11.79 8.12
CA TRP A 137 10.12 -11.04 7.31
C TRP A 137 10.41 -9.53 7.32
N GLN A 138 11.05 -9.02 8.37
CA GLN A 138 11.46 -7.62 8.50
C GLN A 138 12.51 -7.23 7.45
N GLY A 139 13.38 -8.17 7.09
CA GLY A 139 14.42 -8.01 6.06
C GLY A 139 13.93 -8.11 4.61
N ILE A 140 12.68 -8.51 4.36
CA ILE A 140 12.13 -8.69 3.02
C ILE A 140 12.20 -7.37 2.23
N GLY A 141 12.80 -7.42 1.03
CA GLY A 141 12.96 -6.28 0.15
C GLY A 141 11.73 -6.02 -0.72
N TYR A 142 11.17 -4.81 -0.62
CA TYR A 142 10.09 -4.30 -1.45
C TYR A 142 10.60 -3.21 -2.38
N TRP A 143 10.37 -3.37 -3.67
CA TRP A 143 10.65 -2.31 -4.64
C TRP A 143 9.43 -1.40 -4.76
N ILE A 144 9.61 -0.12 -4.43
CA ILE A 144 8.54 0.86 -4.24
C ILE A 144 8.90 2.10 -5.03
N CYS A 145 8.12 2.47 -6.04
CA CYS A 145 8.55 3.44 -7.05
C CYS A 145 9.01 4.80 -6.49
N PHE A 146 8.35 5.36 -5.46
CA PHE A 146 8.75 6.65 -4.87
C PHE A 146 10.00 6.59 -3.97
N LEU A 147 10.46 5.39 -3.60
CA LEU A 147 11.68 5.18 -2.81
C LEU A 147 12.84 4.61 -3.65
N SER A 148 12.50 3.76 -4.62
CA SER A 148 13.42 3.02 -5.46
C SER A 148 13.88 3.83 -6.67
N ASN A 149 13.01 4.64 -7.29
CA ASN A 149 13.42 5.51 -8.37
C ASN A 149 14.19 6.71 -7.83
N ASN A 150 15.26 7.09 -8.52
CA ASN A 150 15.93 8.36 -8.25
C ASN A 150 15.03 9.54 -8.66
N GLN A 151 14.43 10.19 -7.65
CA GLN A 151 13.48 11.29 -7.82
C GLN A 151 14.11 12.58 -8.39
N TRP A 152 15.44 12.60 -8.56
CA TRP A 152 16.21 13.66 -9.21
C TRP A 152 16.43 13.39 -10.70
N ARG A 153 16.24 12.15 -11.14
CA ARG A 153 16.49 11.68 -12.52
C ARG A 153 15.30 10.93 -13.11
N VAL A 154 14.08 11.39 -12.82
CA VAL A 154 12.83 10.70 -13.18
C VAL A 154 12.78 10.31 -14.66
N LYS A 155 13.22 11.19 -15.57
CA LYS A 155 13.26 10.91 -17.02
C LYS A 155 14.07 9.65 -17.34
N GLU A 156 15.22 9.48 -16.68
CA GLU A 156 16.04 8.26 -16.81
C GLU A 156 15.34 7.07 -16.14
N GLU A 157 14.73 7.26 -14.97
CA GLU A 157 14.04 6.19 -14.23
C GLU A 157 12.84 5.62 -15.00
N VAL A 158 12.17 6.41 -15.83
CA VAL A 158 11.09 5.95 -16.72
C VAL A 158 11.58 5.48 -18.09
N GLY A 159 12.90 5.45 -18.31
CA GLY A 159 13.53 4.84 -19.49
C GLY A 159 13.84 5.80 -20.64
N ASP A 160 13.60 7.10 -20.48
CA ASP A 160 13.90 8.15 -21.47
C ASP A 160 13.40 7.84 -22.90
N GLY A 161 12.13 7.41 -23.01
CA GLY A 161 11.49 7.07 -24.28
C GLY A 161 11.52 5.58 -24.63
N ASP A 162 12.28 4.75 -23.90
CA ASP A 162 12.18 3.29 -23.98
C ASP A 162 11.79 2.71 -22.61
N TRP A 163 10.50 2.41 -22.45
CA TRP A 163 9.95 1.87 -21.21
C TRP A 163 10.62 0.55 -20.76
N ARG A 164 11.26 -0.21 -21.66
CA ARG A 164 12.01 -1.44 -21.30
C ARG A 164 13.30 -1.13 -20.54
N ARG A 165 13.75 0.12 -20.58
CA ARG A 165 14.91 0.60 -19.83
C ARG A 165 14.52 1.27 -18.52
N SER A 166 13.23 1.32 -18.21
CA SER A 166 12.74 1.89 -16.96
C SER A 166 13.13 1.05 -15.75
N SER A 167 13.27 1.69 -14.60
CA SER A 167 13.63 1.03 -13.35
C SER A 167 12.58 0.03 -12.88
N PHE A 168 11.29 0.32 -13.11
CA PHE A 168 10.20 -0.60 -12.74
C PHE A 168 10.19 -1.85 -13.62
N TYR A 169 10.39 -1.71 -14.94
CA TYR A 169 10.49 -2.88 -15.83
C TYR A 169 11.68 -3.76 -15.47
N LEU A 170 12.84 -3.14 -15.26
CA LEU A 170 14.07 -3.86 -14.89
C LEU A 170 13.95 -4.56 -13.53
N ALA A 171 13.24 -3.97 -12.57
CA ALA A 171 12.99 -4.59 -11.28
C ALA A 171 12.03 -5.79 -11.41
N LEU A 172 10.88 -5.58 -12.05
CA LEU A 172 9.84 -6.60 -12.16
C LEU A 172 10.31 -7.83 -12.96
N LEU A 173 11.06 -7.63 -14.05
CA LEU A 173 11.55 -8.72 -14.90
C LEU A 173 12.97 -9.21 -14.53
N SER A 174 13.44 -8.89 -13.32
CA SER A 174 14.81 -9.23 -12.89
C SER A 174 15.05 -10.72 -12.62
N GLY A 175 14.01 -11.54 -12.56
CA GLY A 175 14.09 -12.93 -12.06
C GLY A 175 14.19 -13.05 -10.53
N HIS A 176 14.36 -11.94 -9.81
CA HIS A 176 14.32 -11.92 -8.33
C HIS A 176 12.91 -11.69 -7.78
N CYS A 177 12.01 -11.14 -8.59
CA CYS A 177 10.65 -10.83 -8.18
C CYS A 177 9.85 -12.12 -7.97
N ARG A 178 9.32 -12.34 -6.76
CA ARG A 178 8.47 -13.49 -6.44
C ARG A 178 6.99 -13.25 -6.71
N ALA A 179 6.53 -12.01 -6.54
CA ALA A 179 5.16 -11.61 -6.82
C ALA A 179 5.07 -10.09 -6.97
N THR A 180 4.00 -9.63 -7.61
CA THR A 180 3.58 -8.22 -7.59
C THR A 180 2.56 -8.03 -6.47
N CYS A 181 2.93 -7.28 -5.45
CA CYS A 181 2.03 -6.81 -4.39
C CYS A 181 1.28 -5.57 -4.87
N LEU A 182 0.00 -5.72 -5.19
CA LEU A 182 -0.90 -4.61 -5.50
C LEU A 182 -1.54 -4.10 -4.21
N VAL A 183 -1.07 -2.96 -3.72
CA VAL A 183 -1.59 -2.33 -2.50
C VAL A 183 -2.86 -1.56 -2.84
N LEU A 184 -4.01 -2.08 -2.40
CA LEU A 184 -5.34 -1.55 -2.70
C LEU A 184 -5.95 -0.81 -1.50
N ASP A 185 -6.67 0.26 -1.81
CA ASP A 185 -7.69 0.83 -0.93
C ASP A 185 -9.07 0.22 -1.26
N CYS A 186 -10.09 0.52 -0.47
CA CYS A 186 -11.45 0.02 -0.69
C CYS A 186 -12.08 0.45 -2.02
N GLN A 187 -11.46 1.41 -2.74
CA GLN A 187 -11.94 1.92 -4.03
C GLN A 187 -11.18 1.33 -5.22
N ALA A 188 -10.15 0.52 -4.97
CA ALA A 188 -9.24 -0.03 -5.96
C ALA A 188 -8.61 1.03 -6.89
N LEU A 189 -8.34 2.23 -6.36
CA LEU A 189 -7.79 3.36 -7.14
C LEU A 189 -6.49 3.07 -7.90
N PRO A 190 -5.57 2.20 -7.44
CA PRO A 190 -4.41 1.84 -8.25
C PRO A 190 -4.79 1.36 -9.65
N LEU A 191 -5.88 0.61 -9.79
CA LEU A 191 -6.29 0.07 -11.09
C LEU A 191 -6.94 1.09 -12.02
N THR A 192 -7.12 2.34 -11.58
CA THR A 192 -7.54 3.47 -12.44
C THR A 192 -6.34 4.32 -12.90
N ARG A 193 -5.10 3.88 -12.62
CA ARG A 193 -3.86 4.59 -12.96
C ARG A 193 -3.12 3.85 -14.07
N SER A 194 -2.73 4.54 -15.13
CA SER A 194 -2.08 3.89 -16.28
C SER A 194 -0.77 3.22 -15.89
N TRP A 195 0.04 3.80 -15.00
CA TRP A 195 1.30 3.17 -14.57
C TRP A 195 1.09 1.88 -13.77
N CYS A 196 0.11 1.85 -12.86
CA CYS A 196 -0.26 0.59 -12.21
C CYS A 196 -0.81 -0.44 -13.20
N LEU A 197 -1.55 0.01 -14.23
CA LEU A 197 -2.00 -0.87 -15.30
C LEU A 197 -0.83 -1.46 -16.10
N PHE A 198 0.21 -0.66 -16.38
CA PHE A 198 1.43 -1.14 -16.98
C PHE A 198 2.09 -2.23 -16.12
N GLU A 199 2.19 -2.02 -14.81
CA GLU A 199 2.76 -2.99 -13.86
C GLU A 199 1.94 -4.29 -13.81
N VAL A 200 0.61 -4.19 -13.82
CA VAL A 200 -0.30 -5.35 -13.90
C VAL A 200 -0.14 -6.06 -15.24
N LEU A 201 0.02 -5.34 -16.36
CA LEU A 201 0.29 -5.93 -17.67
C LEU A 201 1.62 -6.71 -17.69
N GLN A 202 2.68 -6.15 -17.09
CA GLN A 202 3.95 -6.86 -17.02
C GLN A 202 3.87 -8.08 -16.09
N THR A 203 3.10 -7.97 -14.99
CA THR A 203 2.78 -9.09 -14.10
C THR A 203 2.02 -10.20 -14.85
N TYR A 204 1.05 -9.83 -15.68
CA TYR A 204 0.31 -10.75 -16.55
C TYR A 204 1.27 -11.51 -17.47
N ARG A 205 2.15 -10.80 -18.18
CA ARG A 205 3.14 -11.43 -19.07
C ARG A 205 4.02 -12.42 -18.34
N LEU A 206 4.63 -11.99 -17.23
CA LEU A 206 5.53 -12.83 -16.45
C LEU A 206 4.84 -14.08 -15.88
N ALA A 207 3.57 -13.96 -15.47
CA ALA A 207 2.78 -15.10 -14.98
C ALA A 207 2.38 -16.10 -16.08
N HIS A 208 2.41 -15.69 -17.36
CA HIS A 208 2.11 -16.56 -18.50
C HIS A 208 3.36 -17.11 -19.19
N GLU A 209 4.55 -16.66 -18.78
CA GLU A 209 5.81 -17.26 -19.22
C GLU A 209 5.96 -18.66 -18.60
N SER A 210 6.16 -19.67 -19.44
CA SER A 210 6.43 -21.02 -18.97
C SER A 210 7.79 -21.03 -18.26
N ASN A 211 7.85 -21.60 -17.05
CA ASN A 211 9.07 -21.83 -16.26
C ASN A 211 9.51 -20.71 -15.29
N THR A 212 8.57 -19.98 -14.68
CA THR A 212 8.85 -19.01 -13.60
C THR A 212 8.25 -19.46 -12.25
N ASP A 213 8.97 -19.24 -11.14
CA ASP A 213 8.45 -19.40 -9.77
C ASP A 213 7.63 -18.16 -9.32
N PHE A 214 7.16 -17.36 -10.28
CA PHE A 214 6.48 -16.10 -10.02
C PHE A 214 5.01 -16.35 -9.64
N ALA A 215 4.62 -15.95 -8.43
CA ALA A 215 3.28 -16.18 -7.90
C ALA A 215 2.19 -15.29 -8.54
N GLY A 216 2.58 -14.34 -9.41
CA GLY A 216 1.64 -13.45 -10.08
C GLY A 216 1.24 -12.25 -9.22
N LEU A 217 -0.05 -11.93 -9.24
CA LEU A 217 -0.62 -10.73 -8.62
C LEU A 217 -1.19 -11.05 -7.23
N VAL A 218 -0.74 -10.32 -6.21
CA VAL A 218 -1.17 -10.46 -4.82
C VAL A 218 -1.88 -9.18 -4.36
N PHE A 219 -3.09 -9.30 -3.83
CA PHE A 219 -3.86 -8.14 -3.37
C PHE A 219 -3.58 -7.85 -1.89
N CYS A 220 -2.91 -6.74 -1.62
CA CYS A 220 -2.53 -6.32 -0.28
C CYS A 220 -3.44 -5.18 0.20
N THR A 221 -3.98 -5.31 1.41
CA THR A 221 -4.77 -4.27 2.09
C THR A 221 -4.21 -4.03 3.48
N SER A 222 -4.55 -2.91 4.11
CA SER A 222 -4.11 -2.63 5.49
C SER A 222 -4.64 -3.63 6.53
N MET A 223 -5.69 -4.38 6.18
CA MET A 223 -6.27 -5.42 7.03
C MET A 223 -5.66 -6.79 6.77
N GLY A 224 -4.96 -6.97 5.64
CA GLY A 224 -4.47 -8.27 5.24
C GLY A 224 -4.29 -8.45 3.74
N VAL A 225 -3.75 -9.61 3.38
CA VAL A 225 -3.63 -10.06 2.00
C VAL A 225 -4.83 -10.94 1.66
N ILE A 226 -5.53 -10.60 0.57
CA ILE A 226 -6.71 -11.35 0.16
C ILE A 226 -6.28 -12.71 -0.37
N GLY A 227 -6.91 -13.76 0.15
CA GLY A 227 -6.63 -15.14 -0.23
C GLY A 227 -5.37 -15.74 0.39
N GLN A 228 -4.82 -15.12 1.45
CA GLN A 228 -3.74 -15.71 2.24
C GLN A 228 -4.27 -16.45 3.47
N ALA A 229 -3.63 -17.57 3.82
CA ALA A 229 -3.89 -18.30 5.07
C ALA A 229 -3.76 -17.40 6.30
N ASP A 230 -4.62 -17.63 7.30
CA ASP A 230 -4.59 -16.97 8.61
C ASP A 230 -4.83 -15.44 8.59
N ASN A 231 -5.32 -14.90 7.48
CA ASN A 231 -5.59 -13.48 7.32
C ASN A 231 -7.09 -13.19 7.15
N VAL A 232 -7.66 -12.48 8.14
CA VAL A 232 -9.10 -12.23 8.23
C VAL A 232 -9.43 -10.89 7.56
N CYS A 233 -9.60 -10.87 6.24
CA CYS A 233 -9.97 -9.67 5.47
C CYS A 233 -11.26 -9.88 4.66
N TYR A 234 -12.27 -10.51 5.26
CA TYR A 234 -13.53 -10.88 4.59
C TYR A 234 -14.26 -9.68 3.97
N ASN A 235 -14.44 -8.61 4.73
CA ASN A 235 -15.18 -7.43 4.29
C ASN A 235 -14.45 -6.71 3.15
N GLU A 236 -13.13 -6.59 3.26
CA GLU A 236 -12.27 -5.99 2.25
C GLU A 236 -12.29 -6.82 0.97
N ALA A 237 -12.24 -8.15 1.09
CA ALA A 237 -12.30 -9.06 -0.05
C ALA A 237 -13.61 -8.89 -0.83
N ILE A 238 -14.75 -8.88 -0.15
CA ILE A 238 -16.07 -8.69 -0.78
C ILE A 238 -16.22 -7.28 -1.35
N GLY A 239 -15.80 -6.25 -0.60
CA GLY A 239 -15.85 -4.86 -1.06
C GLY A 239 -15.03 -4.64 -2.33
N LEU A 240 -13.80 -5.16 -2.35
CA LEU A 240 -12.92 -5.11 -3.51
C LEU A 240 -13.45 -5.94 -4.67
N ALA A 241 -13.95 -7.15 -4.43
CA ALA A 241 -14.57 -7.97 -5.46
C ALA A 241 -15.73 -7.24 -6.15
N ASN A 242 -16.63 -6.66 -5.37
CA ASN A 242 -17.72 -5.84 -5.88
C ASN A 242 -17.21 -4.65 -6.70
N ARG A 243 -16.17 -3.97 -6.22
CA ARG A 243 -15.56 -2.86 -6.96
C ARG A 243 -14.98 -3.30 -8.30
N LEU A 244 -14.35 -4.47 -8.35
CA LEU A 244 -13.74 -5.02 -9.56
C LEU A 244 -14.76 -5.49 -10.61
N THR A 245 -16.03 -5.67 -10.25
CA THR A 245 -17.09 -5.97 -11.22
C THR A 245 -17.34 -4.82 -12.19
N GLY A 246 -17.30 -3.58 -11.69
CA GLY A 246 -17.52 -2.36 -12.48
C GLY A 246 -16.23 -1.63 -12.88
N LEU A 247 -15.07 -2.13 -12.46
CA LEU A 247 -13.79 -1.58 -12.87
C LEU A 247 -13.52 -1.90 -14.34
N ASP A 248 -13.13 -0.88 -15.09
CA ASP A 248 -12.63 -1.00 -16.45
C ASP A 248 -11.27 -0.31 -16.59
N VAL A 249 -10.25 -1.10 -16.88
CA VAL A 249 -8.88 -0.61 -17.08
C VAL A 249 -8.75 0.32 -18.29
N ASP A 250 -9.68 0.30 -19.25
CA ASP A 250 -9.65 1.24 -20.37
C ASP A 250 -9.91 2.70 -19.92
N LEU A 251 -10.48 2.88 -18.74
CA LEU A 251 -10.67 4.20 -18.12
C LEU A 251 -9.45 4.67 -17.31
N ALA A 252 -8.37 3.88 -17.27
CA ALA A 252 -7.16 4.26 -16.56
C ALA A 252 -6.50 5.51 -17.21
N SER A 253 -6.00 6.41 -16.37
CA SER A 253 -5.40 7.68 -16.81
C SER A 253 -4.04 7.95 -16.18
N ALA A 254 -3.25 8.79 -16.85
CA ALA A 254 -2.00 9.34 -16.33
C ALA A 254 -1.95 10.85 -16.55
N SER A 255 -1.19 11.53 -15.70
CA SER A 255 -0.90 12.96 -15.83
C SER A 255 -0.17 13.25 -17.14
N ASN A 256 0.82 12.42 -17.50
CA ASN A 256 1.50 12.47 -18.78
C ASN A 256 0.74 11.70 -19.88
N LYS A 257 0.27 12.42 -20.89
CA LYS A 257 -0.49 11.86 -22.02
C LYS A 257 0.34 11.00 -22.97
N SER A 258 1.65 11.21 -23.03
CA SER A 258 2.54 10.33 -23.79
C SER A 258 2.62 8.94 -23.14
N ASP A 259 2.74 8.91 -21.82
CA ASP A 259 2.78 7.65 -21.05
C ASP A 259 1.42 6.93 -21.12
N GLU A 260 0.32 7.67 -20.96
CA GLU A 260 -1.03 7.13 -21.11
C GLU A 260 -1.23 6.46 -22.48
N LYS A 261 -0.82 7.14 -23.56
CA LYS A 261 -0.91 6.61 -24.93
C LYS A 261 -0.05 5.35 -25.10
N MET A 262 1.21 5.40 -24.67
CA MET A 262 2.14 4.28 -24.74
C MET A 262 1.58 3.04 -24.02
N ILE A 263 1.05 3.23 -22.81
CA ILE A 263 0.51 2.12 -22.01
C ILE A 263 -0.75 1.55 -22.65
N ARG A 264 -1.64 2.40 -23.19
CA ARG A 264 -2.80 1.95 -23.96
C ARG A 264 -2.38 1.12 -25.16
N GLU A 265 -1.38 1.55 -25.92
CA GLU A 265 -0.86 0.79 -27.07
C GLU A 265 -0.29 -0.58 -26.64
N LEU A 266 0.40 -0.65 -25.50
CA LEU A 266 0.91 -1.92 -24.96
C LEU A 266 -0.21 -2.88 -24.52
N VAL A 267 -1.28 -2.35 -23.92
CA VAL A 267 -2.46 -3.14 -23.54
C VAL A 267 -3.17 -3.65 -24.80
N GLN A 268 -3.33 -2.81 -25.82
CA GLN A 268 -3.93 -3.22 -27.10
C GLN A 268 -3.09 -4.32 -27.78
N ALA A 269 -1.76 -4.21 -27.75
CA ALA A 269 -0.86 -5.23 -28.28
C ALA A 269 -0.96 -6.58 -27.55
N GLU A 270 -1.40 -6.59 -26.28
CA GLU A 270 -1.64 -7.81 -25.49
C GLU A 270 -3.04 -8.42 -25.71
N GLY A 271 -3.79 -7.91 -26.70
CA GLY A 271 -5.14 -8.35 -27.02
C GLY A 271 -6.24 -7.61 -26.25
N GLY A 272 -5.95 -6.38 -25.81
CA GLY A 272 -6.95 -5.41 -25.38
C GLY A 272 -7.19 -5.34 -23.87
N PRO A 273 -7.90 -4.28 -23.41
CA PRO A 273 -8.20 -4.05 -22.00
C PRO A 273 -9.06 -5.19 -21.40
N GLU A 274 -9.86 -5.88 -22.19
CA GLU A 274 -10.71 -6.99 -21.76
C GLU A 274 -9.88 -8.16 -21.21
N ARG A 275 -8.72 -8.45 -21.81
CA ARG A 275 -7.82 -9.50 -21.32
C ARG A 275 -7.22 -9.15 -19.96
N ILE A 276 -6.85 -7.89 -19.77
CA ILE A 276 -6.27 -7.43 -18.50
C ILE A 276 -7.35 -7.36 -17.41
N ASN A 277 -8.55 -6.87 -17.75
CA ASN A 277 -9.73 -6.96 -16.89
C ASN A 277 -10.00 -8.42 -16.48
N ALA A 278 -9.98 -9.36 -17.42
CA ALA A 278 -10.18 -10.78 -17.14
C ALA A 278 -9.09 -11.35 -16.23
N PHE A 279 -7.82 -10.98 -16.45
CA PHE A 279 -6.71 -11.40 -15.59
C PHE A 279 -6.89 -10.91 -14.14
N ILE A 280 -7.20 -9.64 -13.94
CA ILE A 280 -7.43 -9.06 -12.59
C ILE A 280 -8.59 -9.78 -11.90
N ARG A 281 -9.72 -9.93 -12.61
CA ARG A 281 -10.93 -10.59 -12.08
C ARG A 281 -10.67 -12.06 -11.77
N HIS A 282 -9.90 -12.77 -12.60
CA HIS A 282 -9.53 -14.16 -12.34
C HIS A 282 -8.68 -14.30 -11.08
N ASN A 283 -7.65 -13.45 -10.89
CA ASN A 283 -6.86 -13.43 -9.66
C ASN A 283 -7.74 -13.15 -8.44
N MET A 284 -8.69 -12.21 -8.55
CA MET A 284 -9.61 -11.91 -7.45
C MET A 284 -10.52 -13.11 -7.14
N ILE A 285 -11.10 -13.76 -8.15
CA ILE A 285 -11.93 -14.96 -7.96
C ILE A 285 -11.13 -16.08 -7.28
N SER A 286 -9.89 -16.31 -7.70
CA SER A 286 -9.01 -17.29 -7.06
C SER A 286 -8.74 -16.95 -5.58
N SER A 287 -8.52 -15.67 -5.28
CA SER A 287 -8.32 -15.18 -3.91
C SER A 287 -9.60 -15.33 -3.06
N LEU A 288 -10.76 -14.97 -3.61
CA LEU A 288 -12.07 -15.14 -2.96
C LEU A 288 -12.39 -16.59 -2.63
N ARG A 289 -12.03 -17.53 -3.51
CA ARG A 289 -12.21 -18.97 -3.23
C ARG A 289 -11.38 -19.44 -2.04
N VAL A 290 -10.20 -18.88 -1.83
CA VAL A 290 -9.39 -19.18 -0.63
C VAL A 290 -10.07 -18.58 0.59
N THR A 291 -10.49 -17.32 0.51
CA THR A 291 -11.19 -16.61 1.57
C THR A 291 -12.52 -17.27 1.96
N GLU A 292 -13.30 -17.75 1.00
CA GLU A 292 -14.55 -18.50 1.22
C GLU A 292 -14.29 -19.78 2.03
N ARG A 293 -13.28 -20.57 1.62
CA ARG A 293 -12.91 -21.80 2.34
C ARG A 293 -12.50 -21.51 3.78
N GLN A 294 -11.73 -20.44 4.01
CA GLN A 294 -11.32 -20.03 5.35
C GLN A 294 -12.52 -19.62 6.19
N PHE A 295 -13.41 -18.79 5.65
CA PHE A 295 -14.62 -18.35 6.34
C PHE A 295 -15.48 -19.54 6.76
N THR A 296 -15.71 -20.50 5.86
CA THR A 296 -16.47 -21.71 6.18
C THR A 296 -15.80 -22.52 7.29
N ASN A 297 -14.48 -22.68 7.25
CA ASN A 297 -13.72 -23.38 8.30
C ASN A 297 -13.83 -22.69 9.66
N ASP A 298 -13.71 -21.35 9.70
CA ASP A 298 -13.82 -20.56 10.92
C ASP A 298 -15.21 -20.68 11.54
N ILE A 299 -16.26 -20.58 10.72
CA ILE A 299 -17.65 -20.73 11.18
C ILE A 299 -17.91 -22.15 11.71
N GLN A 300 -17.39 -23.18 11.05
CA GLN A 300 -17.52 -24.56 11.52
C GLN A 300 -16.80 -24.74 12.85
N SER A 301 -15.54 -24.28 12.96
CA SER A 301 -14.78 -24.35 14.19
C SER A 301 -15.47 -23.63 15.35
N LEU A 302 -16.03 -22.44 15.10
CA LEU A 302 -16.75 -21.69 16.13
C LEU A 302 -18.04 -22.41 16.55
N SER A 303 -18.76 -22.98 15.59
CA SER A 303 -19.98 -23.76 15.85
C SER A 303 -19.68 -24.96 16.74
N ASP A 304 -18.59 -25.68 16.47
CA ASP A 304 -18.14 -26.84 17.26
C ASP A 304 -17.76 -26.43 18.68
N ILE A 305 -17.03 -25.30 18.84
CA ILE A 305 -16.66 -24.74 20.14
C ILE A 305 -17.90 -24.36 20.96
N LEU A 306 -18.87 -23.68 20.33
CA LEU A 306 -20.10 -23.25 21.00
C LEU A 306 -20.98 -24.45 21.39
N ALA A 307 -21.07 -25.47 20.53
CA ALA A 307 -21.78 -26.71 20.84
C ALA A 307 -21.14 -27.45 22.03
N ALA A 308 -19.81 -27.52 22.08
CA ALA A 308 -19.07 -28.11 23.19
C ALA A 308 -19.23 -27.32 24.50
N ALA A 309 -19.24 -25.99 24.44
CA ALA A 309 -19.45 -25.12 25.60
C ALA A 309 -20.88 -25.21 26.17
N GLY A 310 -21.86 -25.57 25.34
CA GLY A 310 -23.26 -25.78 25.72
C GLY A 310 -23.57 -27.17 26.31
N GLY A 311 -22.56 -28.06 26.45
CA GLY A 311 -22.75 -29.37 27.09
C GLY A 311 -23.21 -29.23 28.55
N PRO A 312 -24.05 -30.15 29.05
CA PRO A 312 -24.60 -30.04 30.40
C PRO A 312 -23.47 -29.96 31.43
N ARG A 313 -23.40 -28.84 32.15
CA ARG A 313 -22.68 -28.76 33.42
C ARG A 313 -23.24 -29.88 34.30
N ALA A 314 -22.47 -30.95 34.49
CA ALA A 314 -22.79 -31.94 35.50
C ALA A 314 -22.95 -31.18 36.82
N ALA A 315 -24.21 -31.08 37.27
CA ALA A 315 -24.48 -30.54 38.59
C ALA A 315 -23.65 -31.38 39.59
N PRO A 316 -22.89 -30.77 40.51
CA PRO A 316 -22.24 -31.53 41.56
C PRO A 316 -23.34 -32.30 42.29
N GLY A 317 -23.22 -33.62 42.27
CA GLY A 317 -24.22 -34.54 42.77
C GLY A 317 -24.62 -34.18 44.19
N VAL A 318 -25.81 -33.62 44.35
CA VAL A 318 -26.48 -33.58 45.65
C VAL A 318 -27.13 -34.94 45.80
N ALA A 319 -26.63 -35.68 46.79
CA ALA A 319 -27.15 -36.96 47.18
C ALA A 319 -28.66 -36.87 47.49
N ASP A 320 -29.32 -37.88 46.96
CA ASP A 320 -30.67 -38.36 47.18
C ASP A 320 -31.29 -38.02 48.55
N ALA A 321 -32.47 -37.40 48.51
CA ALA A 321 -33.50 -37.50 49.53
C ALA A 321 -34.88 -37.15 48.92
N GLY A 322 -35.50 -38.15 48.30
CA GLY A 322 -36.89 -38.56 48.50
C GLY A 322 -38.06 -37.54 48.48
N VAL A 323 -39.10 -37.99 47.76
CA VAL A 323 -40.54 -37.90 48.11
C VAL A 323 -41.39 -36.80 47.43
N VAL A 324 -42.17 -37.29 46.45
CA VAL A 324 -43.63 -37.12 46.18
C VAL A 324 -44.19 -35.75 45.75
N GLY A 325 -44.84 -35.77 44.58
CA GLY A 325 -46.20 -35.20 44.45
C GLY A 325 -46.45 -34.22 43.30
N GLY A 326 -47.10 -34.73 42.25
CA GLY A 326 -48.21 -34.09 41.51
C GLY A 326 -48.05 -32.68 40.91
N GLY A 327 -48.25 -32.56 39.60
CA GLY A 327 -48.55 -31.26 38.99
C GLY A 327 -48.44 -31.21 37.48
N LEU A 328 -49.55 -31.48 36.80
CA LEU A 328 -49.86 -31.07 35.43
C LEU A 328 -49.38 -29.64 35.15
N LEU A 329 -48.78 -29.36 33.99
CA LEU A 329 -49.00 -28.11 33.25
C LEU A 329 -48.54 -28.29 31.79
N SER A 330 -49.53 -28.35 30.89
CA SER A 330 -49.37 -28.30 29.45
C SER A 330 -48.92 -26.91 29.00
N TRP A 331 -47.89 -26.83 28.15
CA TRP A 331 -47.62 -25.60 27.40
C TRP A 331 -48.24 -25.71 26.01
N GLY A 332 -49.23 -24.84 25.79
CA GLY A 332 -50.02 -24.74 24.59
C GLY A 332 -49.20 -24.21 23.40
N ARG A 333 -49.47 -24.82 22.26
CA ARG A 333 -49.11 -24.41 20.91
C ARG A 333 -49.93 -23.16 20.55
N ALA A 334 -49.29 -22.06 20.17
CA ALA A 334 -49.95 -20.90 19.56
C ALA A 334 -49.39 -20.66 18.16
N THR A 335 -50.25 -20.93 17.19
CA THR A 335 -50.19 -20.54 15.77
C THR A 335 -50.88 -19.18 15.58
N GLY A 336 -50.48 -18.42 14.57
CA GLY A 336 -51.20 -17.23 14.08
C GLY A 336 -50.22 -16.09 13.75
N ASP A 337 -49.75 -15.88 12.52
CA ASP A 337 -50.42 -15.53 11.24
C ASP A 337 -50.33 -14.02 10.93
N GLN A 338 -49.96 -13.76 9.67
CA GLN A 338 -50.03 -12.57 8.82
C GLN A 338 -50.18 -11.15 9.41
N SER A 339 -49.35 -10.22 8.93
CA SER A 339 -49.80 -9.24 7.91
C SER A 339 -48.72 -8.23 7.51
N SER A 340 -48.83 -7.89 6.23
CA SER A 340 -48.23 -6.82 5.44
C SER A 340 -48.30 -5.41 6.01
N SER A 341 -47.30 -4.58 5.72
CA SER A 341 -47.53 -3.20 5.26
C SER A 341 -46.30 -2.62 4.57
N ASP A 342 -46.57 -2.06 3.39
CA ASP A 342 -45.73 -1.21 2.56
C ASP A 342 -45.12 -0.01 3.29
N GLY A 343 -44.07 0.55 2.68
CA GLY A 343 -44.07 2.00 2.46
C GLY A 343 -42.82 2.77 2.88
N ALA A 344 -42.18 3.35 1.86
CA ALA A 344 -41.45 4.61 1.87
C ALA A 344 -39.96 4.61 2.27
N THR A 345 -39.15 5.07 1.31
CA THR A 345 -38.17 6.18 1.35
C THR A 345 -37.05 5.81 0.36
N GLY A 346 -36.59 6.64 -0.58
CA GLY A 346 -36.60 8.09 -0.69
C GLY A 346 -35.17 8.53 -1.00
N GLY A 347 -34.99 9.29 -2.08
CA GLY A 347 -33.83 10.18 -2.24
C GLY A 347 -32.57 9.60 -2.87
N SER A 348 -32.52 9.67 -4.20
CA SER A 348 -31.26 9.71 -4.95
C SER A 348 -30.55 11.04 -4.65
N SER A 349 -29.35 10.98 -4.08
CA SER A 349 -28.48 12.14 -3.86
C SER A 349 -27.24 12.00 -4.73
N SER A 350 -27.30 12.66 -5.88
CA SER A 350 -26.15 12.99 -6.72
C SER A 350 -25.40 14.16 -6.08
N PHE A 351 -24.25 13.91 -5.45
CA PHE A 351 -23.38 14.95 -4.91
C PHE A 351 -21.94 14.43 -4.87
N PHE A 352 -21.11 14.80 -5.85
CA PHE A 352 -19.74 15.30 -5.65
C PHE A 352 -19.09 15.61 -7.01
N ALA A 353 -19.24 16.87 -7.44
CA ALA A 353 -18.37 17.50 -8.41
C ALA A 353 -18.14 18.95 -7.96
N MET A 354 -16.93 19.45 -8.17
CA MET A 354 -16.38 20.74 -7.72
C MET A 354 -15.84 20.78 -6.30
N LEU A 355 -14.51 20.81 -6.21
CA LEU A 355 -13.75 21.91 -5.62
C LEU A 355 -12.26 21.64 -5.85
N PHE A 356 -11.62 22.38 -6.75
CA PHE A 356 -10.24 22.89 -6.63
C PHE A 356 -9.93 23.77 -7.85
N THR A 357 -10.34 25.04 -7.78
CA THR A 357 -9.72 26.13 -8.53
C THR A 357 -9.24 27.16 -7.49
N GLY A 358 -7.93 27.45 -7.48
CA GLY A 358 -7.34 28.41 -6.55
C GLY A 358 -5.84 28.17 -6.37
N GLY A 359 -5.04 28.90 -7.12
CA GLY A 359 -3.62 28.61 -7.33
C GLY A 359 -2.64 29.01 -6.23
N ARG A 360 -1.45 28.41 -6.32
CA ARG A 360 -0.14 29.08 -6.26
C ARG A 360 0.90 28.09 -6.77
N SER A 361 1.73 28.56 -7.70
CA SER A 361 2.83 27.84 -8.33
C SER A 361 3.77 27.23 -7.27
N GLY A 362 3.74 25.90 -7.17
CA GLY A 362 4.74 25.10 -6.48
C GLY A 362 5.11 23.96 -7.42
N ALA A 363 6.40 23.70 -7.57
CA ALA A 363 6.92 22.68 -8.46
C ALA A 363 6.26 21.31 -8.17
N VAL A 364 5.33 20.93 -9.04
CA VAL A 364 4.85 19.56 -9.22
C VAL A 364 6.09 18.73 -9.54
N SER A 365 6.31 17.68 -8.76
CA SER A 365 7.50 16.83 -8.95
C SER A 365 7.42 16.18 -10.34
N ALA A 366 8.52 16.08 -11.10
CA ALA A 366 8.50 15.35 -12.37
C ALA A 366 8.01 13.88 -12.21
N ALA A 367 8.11 13.30 -11.00
CA ALA A 367 7.54 11.98 -10.68
C ALA A 367 6.01 12.01 -10.46
N GLU A 368 5.43 13.17 -10.15
CA GLU A 368 3.97 13.40 -10.04
C GLU A 368 3.29 13.42 -11.43
N GLU A 369 4.05 13.77 -12.47
CA GLU A 369 3.61 13.67 -13.87
C GLU A 369 3.88 12.28 -14.48
N ALA A 370 4.93 11.60 -14.03
CA ALA A 370 5.44 10.36 -14.61
C ALA A 370 5.06 9.07 -13.85
N VAL A 371 4.33 9.13 -12.73
CA VAL A 371 3.77 7.98 -11.98
C VAL A 371 2.35 8.31 -11.51
#